data_AF-A0A9J6G9S2-F1
#
_entry.id   AF-A0A9J6G9S2-F1
#
_cell.length_a   1.000
_cell.length_b   1.000
_cell.length_c   1.000
_cell.angle_alpha   90.00
_cell.angle_beta   90.00
_cell.angle_gamma   90.00
#
_symmetry.space_group_name_H-M   'P 1'
#
loop_
_entity.id
_entity.type
_entity.pdbx_description
1 polymer ?
#
loop_
_entity_poly.entity_id
_entity_poly.type
_entity_poly.pdbx_seq_one_letter_code
_entity_poly.pdbx_strand_id
1 'polypeptide(L)'
;MGGKGRLTQGLIKKLTNYYGWAIKSHPNDVPGMERATYYHVTSTDQEPHHDLCPSGTDSWCLHNRALAKGEPLPPHKHKLPPHPAELQENARNAEAKLQELASTSATKRKQDRLAAAGDGAAADSPDNVSFVVVSLDSVNDLLRCVKCKTCGGDVNISKCDREYGLAVKLLITCVNCGDISSAWSSPRVAGDQNINPFSVNILAARAMQGTGNRQTALNDIFSAMNISHRGLHIEDVAKLRKKKIGRLQWPVLPRS
;
A
#
# COMPACT_ATOMS: atom_id res chain seq x y z
N MET A 1 1.90 12.10 1.13
CA MET A 1 3.03 11.85 2.04
C MET A 1 4.15 12.85 1.74
N GLY A 2 4.31 13.90 2.54
CA GLY A 2 5.45 14.82 2.47
C GLY A 2 6.09 14.93 3.84
N GLY A 3 7.38 14.67 3.94
CA GLY A 3 8.18 14.90 5.15
C GLY A 3 9.47 15.60 4.71
N LYS A 4 9.89 16.63 5.45
CA LYS A 4 11.19 17.29 5.23
C LYS A 4 12.30 16.23 5.30
N GLY A 5 13.29 16.30 4.41
CA GLY A 5 14.42 15.37 4.37
C GLY A 5 14.18 14.00 3.72
N ARG A 6 12.97 13.68 3.22
CA ARG A 6 12.77 12.41 2.50
C ARG A 6 13.37 12.46 1.10
N LEU A 7 14.07 11.39 0.72
CA LEU A 7 14.51 11.16 -0.65
C LEU A 7 13.29 10.93 -1.57
N THR A 8 12.77 12.00 -2.14
CA THR A 8 11.63 11.96 -3.06
C THR A 8 12.08 11.60 -4.48
N GLN A 9 11.19 11.06 -5.30
CA GLN A 9 11.47 10.83 -6.74
C GLN A 9 11.93 12.10 -7.46
N GLY A 10 11.39 13.27 -7.07
CA GLY A 10 11.81 14.56 -7.59
C GLY A 10 13.24 14.93 -7.17
N LEU A 11 13.66 14.58 -5.96
CA LEU A 11 15.03 14.79 -5.48
C LEU A 11 16.00 13.81 -6.14
N ILE A 12 15.64 12.53 -6.26
CA ILE A 12 16.45 11.51 -6.96
C ILE A 12 16.76 11.98 -8.39
N LYS A 13 15.74 12.37 -9.15
CA LYS A 13 15.91 12.85 -10.53
C LYS A 13 16.88 14.05 -10.61
N LYS A 14 16.86 14.93 -9.61
CA LYS A 14 17.77 16.09 -9.55
C LYS A 14 19.19 15.69 -9.22
N LEU A 15 19.39 14.85 -8.20
CA LEU A 15 20.70 14.32 -7.85
C LEU A 15 21.34 13.59 -9.04
N THR A 16 20.57 12.74 -9.74
CA THR A 16 21.04 12.07 -10.95
C THR A 16 21.44 13.05 -12.05
N ASN A 17 20.65 14.11 -12.26
CA ASN A 17 21.00 15.15 -13.23
C ASN A 17 22.31 15.87 -12.84
N TYR A 18 22.45 16.33 -11.59
CA TYR A 18 23.65 17.02 -11.13
C TYR A 18 24.89 16.16 -11.25
N TYR A 19 24.80 14.89 -10.86
CA TYR A 19 25.88 13.93 -11.04
C TYR A 19 26.25 13.74 -12.51
N GLY A 20 25.25 13.66 -13.41
CA GLY A 20 25.47 13.60 -14.85
C GLY A 20 26.17 14.84 -15.42
N TRP A 21 25.93 16.02 -14.85
CA TRP A 21 26.64 17.25 -15.22
C TRP A 21 28.05 17.29 -14.64
N ALA A 22 28.25 16.83 -13.41
CA ALA A 22 29.56 16.74 -12.78
C ALA A 22 30.52 15.87 -13.60
N ILE A 23 30.04 14.73 -14.13
CA ILE A 23 30.81 13.86 -15.06
C ILE A 23 31.29 14.65 -16.29
N LYS A 24 30.43 15.48 -16.87
CA LYS A 24 30.76 16.26 -18.08
C LYS A 24 31.73 17.41 -17.80
N SER A 25 31.64 18.02 -16.63
CA SER A 25 32.46 19.17 -16.24
C SER A 25 33.82 18.77 -15.64
N HIS A 26 33.95 17.56 -15.09
CA HIS A 26 35.16 17.05 -14.44
C HIS A 26 35.57 15.69 -15.04
N PRO A 27 35.89 15.61 -16.35
CA PRO A 27 36.27 14.34 -16.97
C PRO A 27 37.53 13.78 -16.32
N ASN A 28 37.48 12.51 -15.90
CA ASN A 28 38.57 11.80 -15.21
C ASN A 28 38.98 12.37 -13.84
N ASP A 29 38.18 13.25 -13.23
CA ASP A 29 38.41 13.78 -11.87
C ASP A 29 37.25 13.39 -10.95
N VAL A 30 37.28 12.14 -10.46
CA VAL A 30 36.26 11.60 -9.54
C VAL A 30 36.12 12.44 -8.26
N PRO A 31 37.21 12.86 -7.58
CA PRO A 31 37.10 13.77 -6.44
C PRO A 31 36.45 15.12 -6.79
N GLY A 32 36.75 15.68 -7.97
CA GLY A 32 36.10 16.90 -8.47
C GLY A 32 34.60 16.72 -8.71
N MET A 33 34.21 15.59 -9.30
CA MET A 33 32.80 15.24 -9.50
C MET A 33 32.03 15.13 -8.18
N GLU A 34 32.62 14.47 -7.18
CA GLU A 34 32.03 14.28 -5.86
C GLU A 34 31.80 15.63 -5.16
N ARG A 35 32.85 16.46 -5.09
CA ARG A 35 32.75 17.80 -4.48
C ARG A 35 31.74 18.67 -5.21
N ALA A 36 31.79 18.74 -6.54
CA ALA A 36 30.84 19.54 -7.33
C ALA A 36 29.39 19.12 -7.09
N THR A 37 29.12 17.80 -6.97
CA THR A 37 27.78 17.30 -6.67
C THR A 37 27.37 17.64 -5.23
N TYR A 38 28.23 17.37 -4.25
CA TYR A 38 27.96 17.59 -2.82
C TYR A 38 27.67 19.06 -2.53
N TYR A 39 28.58 19.96 -2.90
CA TYR A 39 28.43 21.39 -2.64
C TYR A 39 27.23 22.00 -3.38
N HIS A 40 26.93 21.54 -4.59
CA HIS A 40 25.76 22.02 -5.33
C HIS A 40 24.43 21.62 -4.65
N VAL A 41 24.37 20.45 -4.01
CA VAL A 41 23.13 19.94 -3.38
C VAL A 41 22.93 20.44 -1.96
N THR A 42 24.00 20.86 -1.27
CA THR A 42 23.96 21.51 0.05
C THR A 42 23.89 23.04 -0.03
N SER A 43 24.14 23.63 -1.20
CA SER A 43 24.07 25.08 -1.44
C SER A 43 22.74 25.69 -1.02
N THR A 44 22.80 26.82 -0.31
CA THR A 44 21.62 27.58 0.14
C THR A 44 21.71 29.04 -0.29
N ASP A 45 20.62 29.79 -0.10
CA ASP A 45 20.64 31.24 -0.34
C ASP A 45 21.56 32.00 0.64
N GLN A 46 21.80 31.42 1.82
CA GLN A 46 22.68 31.99 2.87
C GLN A 46 24.13 31.58 2.69
N GLU A 47 24.35 30.38 2.14
CA GLU A 47 25.65 29.79 1.89
C GLU A 47 25.67 29.19 0.47
N PRO A 48 25.87 30.04 -0.55
CA PRO A 48 25.90 29.59 -1.94
C PRO A 48 27.23 28.92 -2.26
N HIS A 49 27.20 27.70 -2.82
CA HIS A 49 28.39 26.94 -3.18
C HIS A 49 28.41 26.62 -4.69
N HIS A 50 28.60 27.65 -5.51
CA HIS A 50 28.62 27.53 -6.98
C HIS A 50 30.01 27.66 -7.61
N ASP A 51 31.05 27.78 -6.80
CA ASP A 51 32.43 27.99 -7.26
C ASP A 51 33.01 26.77 -8.00
N LEU A 52 32.48 25.58 -7.72
CA LEU A 52 32.86 24.32 -8.38
C LEU A 52 32.01 24.03 -9.63
N CYS A 53 31.06 24.91 -9.96
CA CYS A 53 30.27 24.80 -11.18
C CYS A 53 30.95 25.57 -12.32
N PRO A 54 30.80 25.13 -13.59
CA PRO A 54 31.33 25.90 -14.72
C PRO A 54 30.74 27.31 -14.76
N SER A 55 31.54 28.28 -15.19
CA SER A 55 31.14 29.68 -15.37
C SER A 55 30.64 29.94 -16.80
N GLY A 56 29.97 31.09 -17.00
CA GLY A 56 29.58 31.56 -18.33
C GLY A 56 28.09 31.39 -18.65
N THR A 57 27.67 31.99 -19.76
CA THR A 57 26.27 32.07 -20.21
C THR A 57 25.67 30.71 -20.56
N ASP A 58 26.52 29.73 -20.86
CA ASP A 58 26.16 28.35 -21.19
C ASP A 58 26.35 27.39 -20.02
N SER A 59 26.61 27.92 -18.81
CA SER A 59 26.70 27.08 -17.62
C SER A 59 25.39 26.34 -17.37
N TRP A 60 25.50 25.05 -17.05
CA TRP A 60 24.35 24.26 -16.58
C TRP A 60 23.93 24.68 -15.16
N CYS A 61 24.83 25.32 -14.40
CA CYS A 61 24.51 25.89 -13.11
C CYS A 61 23.69 27.15 -13.32
N LEU A 62 22.42 27.10 -12.88
CA LEU A 62 21.48 28.19 -13.05
C LEU A 62 21.98 29.49 -12.38
N HIS A 63 22.72 29.36 -11.28
CA HIS A 63 23.31 30.48 -10.55
C HIS A 63 24.43 31.15 -11.36
N ASN A 64 25.46 30.39 -11.76
CA ASN A 64 26.59 30.94 -12.54
C ASN A 64 26.15 31.45 -13.91
N ARG A 65 25.12 30.85 -14.50
CA ARG A 65 24.51 31.34 -15.73
C ARG A 65 23.81 32.69 -15.53
N ALA A 66 23.03 32.83 -14.45
CA ALA A 66 22.37 34.10 -14.13
C ALA A 66 23.41 35.20 -13.87
N LEU A 67 24.48 34.88 -13.12
CA LEU A 67 25.62 35.78 -12.92
C LEU A 67 26.25 36.23 -14.24
N ALA A 68 26.55 35.30 -15.14
CA ALA A 68 27.15 35.61 -16.43
C ALA A 68 26.25 36.45 -17.36
N LYS A 69 24.92 36.35 -17.19
CA LYS A 69 23.92 37.12 -17.96
C LYS A 69 23.52 38.44 -17.29
N GLY A 70 23.95 38.70 -16.06
CA GLY A 70 23.48 39.84 -15.27
C GLY A 70 22.01 39.72 -14.85
N GLU A 71 21.47 38.50 -14.75
CA GLU A 71 20.09 38.22 -14.35
C GLU A 71 19.97 38.05 -12.82
N PRO A 72 18.78 38.24 -12.23
CA PRO A 72 18.53 37.95 -10.82
C PRO A 72 18.88 36.49 -10.47
N LEU A 73 19.55 36.31 -9.33
CA LEU A 73 19.98 34.99 -8.87
C LEU A 73 18.77 34.09 -8.53
N PRO A 74 18.73 32.85 -9.02
CA PRO A 74 17.65 31.94 -8.73
C PRO A 74 17.68 31.49 -7.25
N PRO A 75 16.52 31.36 -6.58
CA PRO A 75 16.48 30.88 -5.20
C PRO A 75 16.74 29.38 -5.09
N HIS A 76 17.41 28.95 -4.03
CA HIS A 76 17.67 27.54 -3.73
C HIS A 76 16.42 26.84 -3.22
N LYS A 77 15.87 25.93 -4.05
CA LYS A 77 14.61 25.23 -3.74
C LYS A 77 14.77 23.95 -2.90
N HIS A 78 15.97 23.36 -2.85
CA HIS A 78 16.21 22.09 -2.15
C HIS A 78 17.15 22.34 -0.98
N LYS A 79 16.68 22.02 0.22
CA LYS A 79 17.45 22.09 1.46
C LYS A 79 17.75 20.66 1.87
N LEU A 80 18.81 20.07 1.31
CA LEU A 80 19.40 18.91 1.98
C LEU A 80 20.09 19.44 3.24
N PRO A 81 19.89 18.80 4.40
CA PRO A 81 20.46 19.26 5.66
C PRO A 81 21.98 19.41 5.51
N PRO A 82 22.55 20.62 5.62
CA PRO A 82 23.96 20.85 5.35
C PRO A 82 24.82 20.72 6.61
N HIS A 83 24.35 20.09 7.70
CA HIS A 83 25.05 20.17 8.98
C HIS A 83 25.55 18.81 9.50
N PRO A 84 26.84 18.69 9.92
CA PRO A 84 27.40 17.49 10.54
C PRO A 84 26.59 16.97 11.74
N ALA A 85 26.00 17.89 12.51
CA ALA A 85 25.17 17.53 13.67
C ALA A 85 23.85 16.83 13.29
N GLU A 86 23.21 17.21 12.17
CA GLU A 86 21.99 16.54 11.69
C GLU A 86 22.33 15.15 11.13
N LEU A 87 23.50 14.98 10.51
CA LEU A 87 23.99 13.66 10.08
C LEU A 87 24.25 12.74 11.27
N GLN A 88 24.86 13.26 12.34
CA GLN A 88 25.13 12.49 13.55
C GLN A 88 23.84 12.12 14.30
N GLU A 89 22.87 13.04 14.35
CA GLU A 89 21.54 12.76 14.88
C GLU A 89 20.79 11.70 14.07
N ASN A 90 20.84 11.78 12.73
CA ASN A 90 20.25 10.77 11.86
C ASN A 90 20.90 9.39 12.03
N ALA A 91 22.22 9.34 12.24
CA ALA A 91 22.95 8.11 12.52
C ALA A 91 22.51 7.48 13.85
N ARG A 92 22.44 8.29 14.92
CA ARG A 92 21.93 7.84 16.24
C ARG A 92 20.50 7.31 16.15
N ASN A 93 19.63 8.01 15.41
CA ASN A 93 18.25 7.59 15.19
C ASN A 93 18.16 6.29 14.37
N ALA A 94 19.04 6.11 13.38
CA ALA A 94 19.12 4.87 12.61
C ALA A 94 19.58 3.68 13.47
N GLU A 95 20.59 3.87 14.31
CA GLU A 95 21.08 2.85 15.25
C GLU A 95 20.02 2.46 16.28
N ALA A 96 19.33 3.43 16.88
CA ALA A 96 18.22 3.18 17.80
C ALA A 96 17.10 2.37 17.12
N LYS A 97 16.76 2.72 15.87
CA LYS A 97 15.76 1.97 15.09
C LYS A 97 16.22 0.55 14.77
N LEU A 98 17.50 0.36 14.45
CA LEU A 98 18.07 -0.97 14.21
C LEU A 98 18.05 -1.83 15.47
N GLN A 99 18.37 -1.26 16.65
CA GLN A 99 18.29 -1.96 17.93
C GLN A 99 16.84 -2.34 18.30
N GLU A 100 15.87 -1.45 18.09
CA GLU A 100 14.45 -1.72 18.27
C GLU A 100 13.95 -2.84 17.33
N LEU A 101 14.39 -2.82 16.07
CA LEU A 101 14.07 -3.85 15.08
C LEU A 101 14.75 -5.18 15.40
N ALA A 102 15.91 -5.17 16.05
CA ALA A 102 16.60 -6.38 16.51
C ALA A 102 15.95 -6.98 17.76
N SER A 103 15.47 -6.14 18.69
CA SER A 103 14.84 -6.58 19.95
C SER A 103 13.40 -7.05 19.78
N THR A 104 12.73 -6.66 18.70
CA THR A 104 11.37 -7.09 18.40
C THR A 104 11.37 -8.22 17.38
N SER A 105 10.85 -9.40 17.72
CA SER A 105 10.76 -10.51 16.77
C SER A 105 9.94 -10.10 15.53
N ALA A 106 10.28 -10.62 14.36
CA ALA A 106 9.54 -10.36 13.12
C ALA A 106 8.05 -10.72 13.25
N THR A 107 7.76 -11.76 14.03
CA THR A 107 6.41 -12.22 14.35
C THR A 107 5.64 -11.21 15.22
N LYS A 108 6.27 -10.69 16.29
CA LYS A 108 5.67 -9.69 17.18
C LYS A 108 5.36 -8.38 16.44
N ARG A 109 6.29 -7.91 15.59
CA ARG A 109 6.09 -6.74 14.70
C ARG A 109 4.89 -6.91 13.75
N LYS A 110 4.63 -8.14 13.29
CA LYS A 110 3.50 -8.45 12.41
C LYS A 110 2.18 -8.50 13.18
N GLN A 111 2.18 -9.08 14.39
CA GLN A 111 1.03 -9.11 15.27
C GLN A 111 0.62 -7.72 15.74
N ASP A 112 1.57 -6.89 16.16
CA ASP A 112 1.29 -5.52 16.63
C ASP A 112 0.73 -4.63 15.51
N ARG A 113 1.16 -4.84 14.25
CA ARG A 113 0.57 -4.17 13.07
C ARG A 113 -0.86 -4.60 12.76
N LEU A 114 -1.19 -5.85 13.06
CA LEU A 114 -2.54 -6.38 12.89
C LEU A 114 -3.45 -5.92 14.05
N ALA A 115 -2.93 -5.87 15.27
CA ALA A 115 -3.63 -5.41 16.47
C ALA A 115 -3.87 -3.88 16.46
N ALA A 116 -2.88 -3.08 16.04
CA ALA A 116 -3.03 -1.62 15.92
C ALA A 116 -4.01 -1.19 14.81
N ALA A 117 -4.40 -2.11 13.91
CA ALA A 117 -5.48 -1.89 12.96
C ALA A 117 -6.87 -2.24 13.53
N GLY A 118 -6.93 -2.78 14.76
CA GLY A 118 -8.14 -3.31 15.40
C GLY A 118 -8.85 -2.36 16.36
N ASP A 119 -8.17 -1.38 16.97
CA ASP A 119 -8.76 -0.59 18.06
C ASP A 119 -8.93 0.89 17.70
N GLY A 120 -10.15 1.22 17.28
CA GLY A 120 -10.65 2.57 17.01
C GLY A 120 -12.17 2.60 17.00
N ALA A 121 -12.73 2.64 18.21
CA ALA A 121 -14.11 2.87 18.66
C ALA A 121 -15.27 3.16 17.67
N ALA A 122 -16.36 2.41 17.94
CA ALA A 122 -17.78 2.83 18.01
C ALA A 122 -18.59 3.14 16.73
N ALA A 123 -19.70 2.38 16.66
CA ALA A 123 -20.99 2.62 16.00
C ALA A 123 -21.05 2.60 14.45
N ASP A 124 -21.78 1.60 13.93
CA ASP A 124 -22.25 1.41 12.53
C ASP A 124 -21.25 1.03 11.42
N SER A 125 -20.32 0.11 11.69
CA SER A 125 -19.45 -0.49 10.66
C SER A 125 -19.78 -1.98 10.40
N PRO A 126 -19.75 -2.48 9.14
CA PRO A 126 -19.98 -3.88 8.75
C PRO A 126 -18.91 -4.89 9.26
N ASP A 127 -18.20 -4.55 10.34
CA ASP A 127 -17.04 -5.27 10.87
C ASP A 127 -17.39 -6.40 11.86
N ASN A 128 -18.69 -6.69 12.08
CA ASN A 128 -19.13 -7.78 12.98
C ASN A 128 -19.54 -9.07 12.23
N VAL A 129 -19.02 -9.28 11.02
CA VAL A 129 -19.25 -10.53 10.28
C VAL A 129 -18.03 -11.42 10.43
N SER A 130 -18.13 -12.43 11.28
CA SER A 130 -17.12 -13.48 11.39
C SER A 130 -17.30 -14.51 10.27
N PHE A 131 -16.19 -14.98 9.73
CA PHE A 131 -16.17 -16.01 8.69
C PHE A 131 -15.44 -17.24 9.19
N VAL A 132 -16.01 -18.41 8.93
CA VAL A 132 -15.43 -19.72 9.25
C VAL A 132 -15.28 -20.50 7.95
N VAL A 133 -14.13 -21.15 7.77
CA VAL A 133 -13.92 -22.09 6.66
C VAL A 133 -14.54 -23.43 7.03
N VAL A 134 -15.40 -23.96 6.17
CA VAL A 134 -16.14 -25.20 6.43
C VAL A 134 -16.06 -26.12 5.21
N SER A 135 -15.93 -27.43 5.45
CA SER A 135 -16.07 -28.46 4.41
C SER A 135 -17.53 -28.69 4.07
N LEU A 136 -17.88 -28.66 2.78
CA LEU A 136 -19.25 -28.95 2.34
C LEU A 136 -19.67 -30.38 2.63
N ASP A 137 -18.75 -31.34 2.62
CA ASP A 137 -19.06 -32.73 2.95
C ASP A 137 -19.53 -32.85 4.40
N SER A 138 -18.84 -32.17 5.32
CA SER A 138 -19.24 -32.12 6.73
C SER A 138 -20.61 -31.46 6.92
N VAL A 139 -20.92 -30.41 6.15
CA VAL A 139 -22.25 -29.78 6.19
C VAL A 139 -23.31 -30.72 5.62
N ASN A 140 -23.02 -31.41 4.52
CA ASN A 140 -23.93 -32.38 3.92
C ASN A 140 -24.20 -33.57 4.84
N ASP A 141 -23.19 -34.04 5.57
CA ASP A 141 -23.36 -35.08 6.58
C ASP A 141 -24.32 -34.66 7.69
N LEU A 142 -24.24 -33.40 8.15
CA LEU A 142 -25.21 -32.84 9.10
C LEU A 142 -26.60 -32.68 8.47
N LEU A 143 -26.69 -32.31 7.20
CA LEU A 143 -27.96 -32.16 6.48
C LEU A 143 -28.71 -33.48 6.28
N ARG A 144 -28.05 -34.65 6.41
CA ARG A 144 -28.76 -35.95 6.39
C ARG A 144 -29.83 -36.06 7.48
N CYS A 145 -29.65 -35.34 8.58
CA CYS A 145 -30.61 -35.24 9.68
C CYS A 145 -31.78 -34.29 9.40
N VAL A 146 -31.73 -33.52 8.31
CA VAL A 146 -32.73 -32.53 7.92
C VAL A 146 -33.51 -33.06 6.71
N LYS A 147 -34.85 -33.09 6.80
CA LYS A 147 -35.71 -33.55 5.72
C LYS A 147 -36.38 -32.40 4.99
N CYS A 148 -36.62 -32.59 3.70
CA CYS A 148 -37.33 -31.62 2.88
C CYS A 148 -38.76 -31.44 3.41
N LYS A 149 -39.17 -30.20 3.67
CA LYS A 149 -40.50 -29.88 4.19
C LYS A 149 -41.66 -30.29 3.29
N THR A 150 -41.42 -30.43 1.98
CA THR A 150 -42.46 -30.69 0.98
C THR A 150 -42.68 -32.19 0.76
N CYS A 151 -41.59 -32.96 0.64
CA CYS A 151 -41.66 -34.37 0.22
C CYS A 151 -40.99 -35.35 1.22
N GLY A 152 -40.36 -34.85 2.29
CA GLY A 152 -39.62 -35.67 3.25
C GLY A 152 -38.28 -36.24 2.75
N GLY A 153 -37.89 -35.97 1.50
CA GLY A 153 -36.64 -36.45 0.92
C GLY A 153 -35.39 -35.74 1.47
N ASP A 154 -34.22 -36.30 1.14
CA ASP A 154 -32.93 -35.75 1.56
C ASP A 154 -32.61 -34.41 0.90
N VAL A 155 -31.86 -33.59 1.64
CA VAL A 155 -31.49 -32.23 1.26
C VAL A 155 -29.98 -32.08 1.29
N ASN A 156 -29.43 -31.52 0.21
CA ASN A 156 -27.99 -31.29 0.05
C ASN A 156 -27.70 -29.82 -0.24
N ILE A 157 -26.52 -29.36 0.19
CA ILE A 157 -25.96 -28.07 -0.18
C ILE A 157 -24.80 -28.24 -1.17
N SER A 158 -24.76 -27.40 -2.19
CA SER A 158 -23.71 -27.39 -3.21
C SER A 158 -23.33 -25.95 -3.61
N LYS A 159 -22.21 -25.83 -4.33
CA LYS A 159 -21.79 -24.58 -4.96
C LYS A 159 -22.42 -24.48 -6.35
N CYS A 160 -22.92 -23.30 -6.72
CA CYS A 160 -23.23 -22.98 -8.10
C CYS A 160 -21.97 -22.57 -8.87
N ASP A 161 -22.09 -22.42 -10.18
CA ASP A 161 -21.02 -21.95 -11.07
C ASP A 161 -20.58 -20.50 -10.84
N ARG A 162 -21.41 -19.70 -10.15
CA ARG A 162 -21.15 -18.28 -9.91
C ARG A 162 -20.34 -18.08 -8.64
N GLU A 163 -19.10 -17.66 -8.82
CA GLU A 163 -18.16 -17.31 -7.77
C GLU A 163 -17.48 -15.96 -8.08
N TYR A 164 -17.24 -15.18 -7.02
CA TYR A 164 -16.56 -13.89 -7.07
C TYR A 164 -15.53 -13.83 -5.93
N GLY A 165 -14.29 -14.16 -6.23
CA GLY A 165 -13.24 -14.29 -5.22
C GLY A 165 -13.59 -15.37 -4.20
N LEU A 166 -13.62 -15.01 -2.92
CA LEU A 166 -13.99 -15.90 -1.82
C LEU A 166 -15.51 -16.08 -1.67
N ALA A 167 -16.32 -15.27 -2.34
CA ALA A 167 -17.77 -15.37 -2.26
C ALA A 167 -18.31 -16.34 -3.33
N VAL A 168 -19.04 -17.36 -2.90
CA VAL A 168 -19.63 -18.38 -3.78
C VAL A 168 -21.14 -18.38 -3.59
N LYS A 169 -21.89 -18.59 -4.68
CA LYS A 169 -23.33 -18.82 -4.59
C LYS A 169 -23.58 -20.27 -4.19
N LEU A 170 -24.27 -20.46 -3.07
CA LEU A 170 -24.66 -21.76 -2.53
C LEU A 170 -26.10 -22.07 -2.93
N LEU A 171 -26.39 -23.34 -3.16
CA LEU A 171 -27.71 -23.85 -3.52
C LEU A 171 -28.07 -25.02 -2.62
N ILE A 172 -29.29 -24.98 -2.07
CA ILE A 172 -29.91 -26.09 -1.36
C ILE A 172 -30.83 -26.80 -2.34
N THR A 173 -30.64 -28.11 -2.47
CA THR A 173 -31.42 -28.98 -3.37
C THR A 173 -32.00 -30.14 -2.59
N CYS A 174 -33.19 -30.59 -2.99
CA CYS A 174 -33.76 -31.85 -2.54
C CYS A 174 -33.72 -32.86 -3.68
N VAL A 175 -33.40 -34.11 -3.35
CA VAL A 175 -33.33 -35.22 -4.30
C VAL A 175 -34.62 -35.46 -5.09
N ASN A 176 -35.78 -35.10 -4.52
CA ASN A 176 -37.09 -35.32 -5.14
C ASN A 176 -37.71 -34.04 -5.73
N CYS A 177 -37.41 -32.87 -5.15
CA CYS A 177 -38.05 -31.60 -5.54
C CYS A 177 -37.15 -30.71 -6.40
N GLY A 178 -35.85 -31.01 -6.49
CA GLY A 178 -34.87 -30.12 -7.11
C GLY A 178 -34.53 -28.93 -6.23
N ASP A 179 -34.35 -27.76 -6.85
CA ASP A 179 -33.83 -26.56 -6.20
C ASP A 179 -34.82 -25.97 -5.19
N ILE A 180 -34.36 -25.77 -3.94
CA ILE A 180 -35.17 -25.20 -2.85
C ILE A 180 -34.87 -23.71 -2.67
N SER A 181 -33.59 -23.36 -2.52
CA SER A 181 -33.18 -22.00 -2.19
C SER A 181 -31.71 -21.78 -2.52
N SER A 182 -31.32 -20.54 -2.80
CA SER A 182 -29.92 -20.17 -3.01
C SER A 182 -29.56 -18.88 -2.26
N ALA A 183 -28.32 -18.81 -1.79
CA ALA A 183 -27.79 -17.66 -1.07
C ALA A 183 -26.30 -17.47 -1.37
N TRP A 184 -25.79 -16.25 -1.20
CA TRP A 184 -24.35 -15.99 -1.27
C TRP A 184 -23.67 -16.35 0.05
N SER A 185 -22.46 -16.93 0.00
CA SER A 185 -21.66 -17.26 1.20
C SER A 185 -21.16 -16.04 1.98
N SER A 186 -21.30 -14.83 1.41
CA SER A 186 -20.95 -13.57 2.05
C SER A 186 -22.01 -12.53 1.73
N PRO A 187 -22.33 -11.62 2.67
CA PRO A 187 -23.14 -10.45 2.37
C PRO A 187 -22.36 -9.47 1.49
N ARG A 188 -23.09 -8.66 0.72
CA ARG A 188 -22.52 -7.49 0.04
C ARG A 188 -22.47 -6.33 1.01
N VAL A 189 -21.42 -5.50 0.92
CA VAL A 189 -21.36 -4.27 1.71
C VAL A 189 -22.32 -3.23 1.16
N ALA A 190 -22.94 -2.43 2.03
CA ALA A 190 -23.77 -1.33 1.58
C ALA A 190 -22.94 -0.24 0.89
N GLY A 191 -23.43 0.27 -0.25
CA GLY A 191 -22.81 1.35 -0.99
C GLY A 191 -23.55 1.73 -2.27
N ASP A 192 -23.16 2.89 -2.81
CA ASP A 192 -23.78 3.50 -4.01
C ASP A 192 -23.14 3.02 -5.33
N GLN A 193 -22.59 1.80 -5.36
CA GLN A 193 -22.07 1.24 -6.61
C GLN A 193 -23.14 0.45 -7.34
N ASN A 194 -22.98 0.35 -8.66
CA ASN A 194 -23.83 -0.49 -9.49
C ASN A 194 -23.74 -1.98 -9.08
N ILE A 195 -22.57 -2.42 -8.61
CA ILE A 195 -22.37 -3.74 -8.00
C ILE A 195 -21.52 -3.57 -6.73
N ASN A 196 -22.13 -3.81 -5.58
CA ASN A 196 -21.42 -3.75 -4.30
C ASN A 196 -20.63 -5.05 -4.05
N PRO A 197 -19.37 -4.98 -3.58
CA PRO A 197 -18.54 -6.15 -3.37
C PRO A 197 -18.95 -6.93 -2.12
N PHE A 198 -18.50 -8.18 -2.04
CA PHE A 198 -18.69 -9.02 -0.88
C PHE A 198 -17.74 -8.63 0.26
N SER A 199 -18.24 -8.63 1.50
CA SER A 199 -17.45 -8.27 2.68
C SER A 199 -16.23 -9.17 2.85
N VAL A 200 -16.36 -10.48 2.62
CA VAL A 200 -15.24 -11.43 2.67
C VAL A 200 -14.08 -11.07 1.73
N ASN A 201 -14.38 -10.55 0.54
CA ASN A 201 -13.35 -10.13 -0.42
C ASN A 201 -12.65 -8.85 0.02
N ILE A 202 -13.38 -7.92 0.66
CA ILE A 202 -12.79 -6.71 1.22
C ILE A 202 -11.85 -7.07 2.37
N LEU A 203 -12.27 -7.98 3.26
CA LEU A 203 -11.45 -8.43 4.40
C LEU A 203 -10.19 -9.12 3.92
N ALA A 204 -10.28 -10.03 2.94
CA ALA A 204 -9.11 -10.69 2.35
C ALA A 204 -8.14 -9.67 1.73
N ALA A 205 -8.66 -8.71 0.95
CA ALA A 205 -7.82 -7.66 0.36
C ALA A 205 -7.13 -6.78 1.43
N ARG A 206 -7.84 -6.44 2.51
CA ARG A 206 -7.28 -5.68 3.65
C ARG A 206 -6.19 -6.47 4.38
N ALA A 207 -6.40 -7.76 4.63
CA ALA A 207 -5.42 -8.62 5.29
C ALA A 207 -4.10 -8.72 4.50
N MET A 208 -4.18 -8.80 3.18
CA MET A 208 -2.98 -8.79 2.32
C MET A 208 -2.23 -7.47 2.40
N GLN A 209 -2.94 -6.35 2.34
CA GLN A 209 -2.33 -5.03 2.48
C GLN A 209 -1.67 -4.84 3.84
N GLY A 210 -2.33 -5.25 4.92
CA GLY A 210 -1.81 -5.15 6.28
C GLY A 210 -0.54 -5.97 6.53
N THR A 211 -0.37 -7.08 5.79
CA THR A 211 0.82 -7.94 5.90
C THR A 211 1.97 -7.52 4.97
N GLY A 212 1.79 -6.47 4.15
CA GLY A 212 2.77 -6.05 3.15
C GLY A 212 2.86 -6.97 1.93
N ASN A 213 1.99 -7.97 1.86
CA ASN A 213 1.95 -8.94 0.78
C ASN A 213 1.09 -8.41 -0.38
N ARG A 214 1.49 -8.73 -1.61
CA ARG A 214 0.72 -8.41 -2.81
C ARG A 214 -0.32 -9.50 -3.10
N GLN A 215 -1.23 -9.22 -4.04
CA GLN A 215 -2.29 -10.15 -4.48
C GLN A 215 -1.77 -11.53 -4.87
N THR A 216 -0.57 -11.61 -5.45
CA THR A 216 0.06 -12.88 -5.84
C THR A 216 0.11 -13.85 -4.66
N ALA A 217 0.50 -13.39 -3.47
CA ALA A 217 0.56 -14.23 -2.28
C ALA A 217 -0.83 -14.71 -1.82
N LEU A 218 -1.91 -13.95 -2.08
CA LEU A 218 -3.28 -14.40 -1.79
C LEU A 218 -3.68 -15.51 -2.77
N ASN A 219 -3.35 -15.33 -4.04
CA ASN A 219 -3.65 -16.33 -5.08
C ASN A 219 -2.87 -17.63 -4.82
N ASP A 220 -1.62 -17.54 -4.36
CA ASP A 220 -0.81 -18.71 -4.00
C ASP A 220 -1.43 -19.46 -2.81
N ILE A 221 -1.86 -18.72 -1.77
CA ILE A 221 -2.57 -19.29 -0.62
C ILE A 221 -3.86 -19.99 -1.06
N PHE A 222 -4.65 -19.37 -1.93
CA PHE A 222 -5.90 -19.96 -2.41
C PHE A 222 -5.67 -21.20 -3.27
N SER A 223 -4.67 -21.17 -4.13
CA SER A 223 -4.30 -22.33 -4.95
C SER A 223 -3.86 -23.50 -4.07
N ALA A 224 -3.05 -23.25 -3.04
CA ALA A 224 -2.62 -24.26 -2.08
C ALA A 224 -3.77 -24.85 -1.25
N MET A 225 -4.82 -24.05 -0.98
CA MET A 225 -6.02 -24.47 -0.24
C MET A 225 -7.14 -25.00 -1.15
N ASN A 226 -6.90 -25.18 -2.45
CA ASN A 226 -7.89 -25.60 -3.44
C ASN A 226 -9.14 -24.68 -3.48
N ILE A 227 -8.92 -23.37 -3.33
CA ILE A 227 -9.94 -22.32 -3.40
C ILE A 227 -9.85 -21.64 -4.77
N SER A 228 -10.99 -21.49 -5.46
CA SER A 228 -11.04 -20.82 -6.76
C SER A 228 -10.64 -19.34 -6.69
N HIS A 229 -9.96 -18.86 -7.72
CA HIS A 229 -9.45 -17.48 -7.84
C HIS A 229 -10.30 -16.59 -8.76
N ARG A 230 -11.39 -17.10 -9.36
CA ARG A 230 -12.24 -16.34 -10.29
C ARG A 230 -12.92 -15.16 -9.57
N GLY A 231 -12.57 -13.92 -9.91
CA GLY A 231 -13.31 -12.70 -9.50
C GLY A 231 -12.66 -11.78 -8.45
N LEU A 232 -11.37 -11.95 -8.10
CA LEU A 232 -10.62 -11.01 -7.24
C LEU A 232 -10.06 -9.79 -8.00
N HIS A 233 -10.84 -9.16 -8.89
CA HIS A 233 -10.36 -7.99 -9.63
C HIS A 233 -10.26 -6.76 -8.72
N ILE A 234 -9.03 -6.27 -8.53
CA ILE A 234 -8.66 -5.12 -7.68
C ILE A 234 -9.34 -3.82 -8.10
N GLU A 235 -9.73 -3.70 -9.38
CA GLU A 235 -10.31 -2.45 -9.91
C GLU A 235 -11.56 -2.01 -9.16
N ASP A 236 -12.43 -2.94 -8.76
CA ASP A 236 -13.71 -2.59 -8.14
C ASP A 236 -13.52 -2.13 -6.69
N VAL A 237 -12.57 -2.75 -5.96
CA VAL A 237 -12.17 -2.33 -4.61
C VAL A 237 -11.43 -0.99 -4.65
N ALA A 238 -10.57 -0.77 -5.66
CA ALA A 238 -9.87 0.49 -5.86
C ALA A 238 -10.82 1.64 -6.27
N LYS A 239 -11.84 1.37 -7.11
CA LYS A 239 -12.89 2.32 -7.52
C LYS A 239 -13.76 2.73 -6.31
N LEU A 240 -14.13 1.79 -5.44
CA LEU A 240 -14.83 2.07 -4.18
C LEU A 240 -14.03 2.95 -3.23
N ARG A 241 -12.73 2.66 -3.09
CA ARG A 241 -11.82 3.44 -2.24
C ARG A 241 -11.70 4.88 -2.74
N LYS A 242 -11.60 5.11 -4.06
CA LYS A 242 -11.58 6.46 -4.65
C LYS A 242 -12.88 7.24 -4.41
N LYS A 243 -14.05 6.57 -4.37
CA LYS A 243 -15.35 7.23 -4.18
C LYS A 243 -15.67 7.54 -2.71
N LYS A 244 -15.36 6.64 -1.76
CA LYS A 244 -15.60 6.87 -0.30
C LYS A 244 -14.58 7.83 0.35
N ILE A 245 -13.37 7.98 -0.21
CA ILE A 245 -12.37 8.97 0.26
C ILE A 245 -12.77 10.41 -0.09
N GLY A 246 -13.74 10.63 -1.00
CA GLY A 246 -14.22 11.96 -1.36
C GLY A 246 -15.28 12.57 -0.42
N ARG A 247 -15.80 11.83 0.58
CA ARG A 247 -16.89 12.31 1.46
C ARG A 247 -16.67 12.11 2.96
N LEU A 248 -15.52 11.61 3.38
CA LEU A 248 -15.15 11.60 4.80
C LEU A 248 -14.01 12.58 4.99
N GLN A 249 -14.32 13.71 5.62
CA GLN A 249 -13.36 14.62 6.19
C GLN A 249 -12.64 13.86 7.30
N TRP A 250 -11.54 13.19 6.97
CA TRP A 250 -10.75 12.42 7.91
C TRP A 250 -9.96 13.41 8.79
N PRO A 251 -10.02 13.32 10.13
CA PRO A 251 -9.14 14.11 10.98
C PRO A 251 -7.70 13.72 10.66
N VAL A 252 -6.92 14.71 10.24
CA VAL A 252 -5.50 14.57 10.00
C VAL A 252 -4.88 14.07 11.30
N LEU A 253 -4.49 12.79 11.34
CA LEU A 253 -3.72 12.24 12.46
C LEU A 253 -2.45 13.09 12.59
N PRO A 254 -2.15 13.63 13.78
CA PRO A 254 -0.89 14.31 14.02
C PRO A 254 0.23 13.29 13.81
N ARG A 255 1.20 13.67 12.99
CA ARG A 255 2.39 12.88 12.74
C ARG A 255 3.33 13.09 13.92
N SER A 256 3.55 12.05 14.72
CA SER A 256 4.78 11.85 15.49
C SER A 256 5.54 10.68 14.88
#